data_AF-A0A2W2CHM2-F1
#
_entry.id   AF-A0A2W2CHM2-F1
#
_cell.length_a   1.000
_cell.length_b   1.000
_cell.length_c   1.000
_cell.angle_alpha   90.00
_cell.angle_beta   90.00
_cell.angle_gamma   90.00
#
_symmetry.space_group_name_H-M   'P 1'
#
loop_
_entity.id
_entity.type
_entity.pdbx_description
1 polymer ?
#
loop_
_entity_poly.entity_id
_entity_poly.type
_entity_poly.pdbx_seq_one_letter_code
_entity_poly.pdbx_strand_id
1 'polypeptide(L)' 'MLNERVDGDAHQPARPSWDCRACEQPWPCAPAKVCLGEAYAGNRVGLGIYMAGLYDQALTELQLWPAGDVFARFVAWTR' A
#
# COMPACT_ATOMS: atom_id res chain seq x y z
N MET A 1 12.33 25.29 -10.09
CA MET A 1 10.92 25.28 -9.66
C MET A 1 10.28 23.98 -10.12
N LEU A 2 10.62 22.87 -9.45
CA LEU A 2 10.02 21.54 -9.66
C LEU A 2 9.78 20.94 -8.27
N ASN A 3 8.92 21.57 -7.46
CA ASN A 3 8.43 20.90 -6.24
C ASN A 3 7.17 21.51 -5.61
N GLU A 4 6.33 22.19 -6.39
CA GLU A 4 5.09 22.81 -5.90
C GLU A 4 3.83 22.00 -6.27
N ARG A 5 4.01 20.71 -6.61
CA ARG A 5 2.96 19.68 -6.62
C ARG A 5 3.32 18.49 -5.70
N VAL A 6 4.08 18.77 -4.65
CA VAL A 6 4.08 17.87 -3.48
C VAL A 6 2.96 18.39 -2.59
N ASP A 7 1.73 18.29 -3.09
CA ASP A 7 0.56 18.44 -2.24
C ASP A 7 0.69 17.40 -1.14
N GLY A 8 0.58 17.84 0.12
CA GLY A 8 0.69 16.97 1.27
C GLY A 8 -0.24 15.76 1.11
N ASP A 9 0.32 14.58 1.36
CA ASP A 9 -0.35 13.28 1.45
C ASP A 9 -0.46 12.44 0.16
N ALA A 10 0.69 12.05 -0.40
CA ALA A 10 0.74 10.80 -1.16
C ALA A 10 0.16 9.70 -0.26
N HIS A 11 -0.89 9.00 -0.72
CA HIS A 11 -1.62 8.00 0.04
C HIS A 11 -0.69 6.89 0.58
N GLN A 12 -0.11 7.13 1.76
CA GLN A 12 0.93 6.33 2.40
C GLN A 12 0.35 5.57 3.60
N PRO A 13 0.94 4.42 3.97
CA PRO A 13 0.49 3.67 5.14
C PRO A 13 0.90 4.39 6.44
N ALA A 14 -0.05 4.48 7.38
CA ALA A 14 0.17 4.83 8.76
C ALA A 14 0.37 3.54 9.57
N ARG A 15 1.57 3.30 10.07
CA ARG A 15 1.83 2.15 10.95
C ARG A 15 1.58 2.54 12.42
N PRO A 16 1.02 1.63 13.25
CA PRO A 16 0.74 0.22 12.98
C PRO A 16 -0.68 -0.07 12.47
N SER A 17 -1.57 0.91 12.31
CA SER A 17 -2.96 0.64 11.91
C SER A 17 -3.11 0.20 10.45
N TRP A 18 -2.09 0.51 9.64
CA TRP A 18 -2.08 0.37 8.18
C TRP A 18 -3.18 1.17 7.48
N ASP A 19 -3.72 2.21 8.10
CA ASP A 19 -4.65 3.11 7.44
C ASP A 19 -3.90 4.14 6.59
N CYS A 20 -4.56 4.69 5.60
CA CYS A 20 -3.96 5.70 4.74
C CYS A 20 -3.86 7.02 5.49
N ARG A 21 -2.68 7.66 5.49
CA ARG A 21 -2.49 8.99 6.11
C ARG A 21 -3.43 10.06 5.51
N ALA A 22 -3.62 10.02 4.19
CA ALA A 22 -4.44 10.97 3.44
C ALA A 22 -5.95 10.87 3.62
N CYS A 23 -6.49 9.66 3.77
CA CYS A 23 -7.94 9.45 3.70
C CYS A 23 -8.49 8.52 4.77
N GLU A 24 -7.63 8.05 5.68
CA GLU A 24 -7.99 7.22 6.84
C GLU A 24 -8.64 5.87 6.48
N GLN A 25 -8.71 5.55 5.19
CA GLN A 25 -9.17 4.25 4.69
C GLN A 25 -8.08 3.18 4.84
N PRO A 26 -8.45 1.90 4.89
CA PRO A 26 -7.48 0.81 4.88
C PRO A 26 -6.48 0.95 3.72
N TRP A 27 -5.21 1.16 4.04
CA TRP A 27 -4.15 1.20 3.04
C TRP A 27 -3.80 -0.24 2.59
N PRO A 28 -3.57 -0.52 1.29
CA PRO A 28 -3.62 0.42 0.17
C PRO A 28 -5.07 0.74 -0.22
N CYS A 29 -5.43 2.02 -0.13
CA CYS A 29 -6.71 2.55 -0.59
C CYS A 29 -6.71 2.69 -2.12
N ALA A 30 -7.87 2.98 -2.72
CA ALA A 30 -7.98 3.05 -4.18
C ALA A 30 -6.97 4.02 -4.84
N PRO A 31 -6.75 5.25 -4.34
CA PRO A 31 -5.72 6.14 -4.88
C PRO A 31 -4.30 5.58 -4.72
N ALA A 32 -3.97 4.97 -3.57
CA ALA A 32 -2.67 4.34 -3.37
C ALA A 32 -2.41 3.23 -4.40
N LYS A 33 -3.42 2.40 -4.69
CA LYS A 33 -3.31 1.34 -5.72
C LYS A 33 -3.06 1.91 -7.11
N VAL A 34 -3.71 3.02 -7.47
CA VAL A 34 -3.47 3.72 -8.74
C VAL A 34 -2.05 4.27 -8.79
N CYS A 35 -1.64 5.05 -7.79
CA CYS A 35 -0.29 5.62 -7.75
C CYS A 35 0.81 4.55 -7.76
N LEU A 36 0.64 3.45 -7.03
CA LEU A 36 1.56 2.31 -7.05
C LEU A 36 1.57 1.61 -8.42
N GLY A 37 0.40 1.47 -9.05
CA GLY A 37 0.29 0.90 -10.40
C GLY A 37 1.02 1.74 -11.45
N GLU A 38 0.91 3.07 -11.36
CA GLU A 38 1.63 4.02 -12.23
C GLU A 38 3.13 4.03 -11.95
N ALA A 39 3.54 4.06 -10.67
CA ALA A 39 4.95 4.07 -10.27
C ALA A 39 5.69 2.80 -10.70
N TYR A 40 5.00 1.66 -10.74
CA TYR A 40 5.53 0.37 -11.21
C TYR A 40 5.02 -0.01 -12.60
N ALA A 41 4.61 0.97 -13.41
CA ALA A 41 4.19 0.72 -14.78
C ALA A 41 5.31 0.00 -15.56
N GLY A 42 5.00 -1.17 -16.12
CA GLY A 42 5.97 -2.03 -16.80
C GLY A 42 6.80 -2.95 -15.89
N ASN A 43 6.67 -2.86 -14.56
CA ASN A 43 7.36 -3.73 -13.60
C ASN A 43 6.39 -4.30 -12.54
N ARG A 44 5.44 -5.12 -12.99
CA ARG A 44 4.45 -5.78 -12.12
C ARG A 44 5.09 -6.73 -11.10
N VAL A 45 6.20 -7.37 -11.45
CA VAL A 45 6.98 -8.21 -10.52
C VAL A 45 7.53 -7.38 -9.39
N GLY A 46 8.12 -6.21 -9.69
CA GLY A 46 8.61 -5.27 -8.69
C GLY A 46 7.51 -4.77 -7.74
N LEU A 47 6.30 -4.48 -8.26
CA LEU A 47 5.15 -4.14 -7.43
C LEU A 47 4.77 -5.28 -6.47
N GLY A 48 4.73 -6.52 -6.98
CA GLY A 48 4.44 -7.69 -6.16
C GLY A 48 5.47 -7.91 -5.04
N ILE A 49 6.76 -7.77 -5.35
CA ILE A 49 7.85 -7.87 -4.35
C ILE A 49 7.72 -6.78 -3.29
N TYR A 50 7.49 -5.54 -3.69
CA TYR A 50 7.30 -4.43 -2.76
C TYR A 50 6.13 -4.67 -1.81
N MET A 51 4.97 -5.06 -2.36
CA MET A 51 3.78 -5.33 -1.54
C MET A 51 3.93 -6.56 -0.65
N ALA A 52 4.67 -7.59 -1.08
CA ALA A 52 4.99 -8.74 -0.24
C ALA A 52 5.85 -8.38 0.97
N GLY A 53 6.82 -7.46 0.82
CA GLY A 53 7.62 -6.95 1.94
C GLY A 53 6.80 -6.13 2.95
N LEU A 54 5.75 -5.43 2.49
CA LEU A 54 4.80 -4.76 3.39
C LEU A 54 3.84 -5.75 4.06
N TYR A 55 3.41 -6.79 3.33
CA TYR A 55 2.57 -7.86 3.87
C TYR A 55 3.23 -8.56 5.07
N ASP A 56 4.53 -8.88 4.98
CA ASP A 56 5.29 -9.50 6.08
C ASP A 56 5.26 -8.65 7.37
N GLN A 57 5.46 -7.34 7.22
CA GLN A 57 5.36 -6.38 8.32
C GLN A 57 3.91 -6.27 8.85
N ALA A 58 2.93 -6.24 7.96
CA ALA A 58 1.52 -6.14 8.32
C ALA A 58 1.01 -7.37 9.07
N LEU A 59 1.49 -8.58 8.75
CA LEU A 59 1.17 -9.79 9.53
C LEU A 59 1.58 -9.68 10.99
N THR A 60 2.69 -8.98 11.26
CA THR A 60 3.19 -8.78 12.62
C THR A 60 2.37 -7.74 13.39
N GLU A 61 1.81 -6.73 12.71
CA GLU A 61 1.07 -5.64 13.35
C GLU A 61 -0.46 -5.83 13.37
N LEU A 62 -1.01 -6.59 12.41
CA LEU A 62 -2.43 -6.88 12.28
C LEU A 62 -2.75 -8.31 12.73
N GLN A 63 -2.15 -8.77 13.84
CA GLN A 63 -2.23 -10.17 14.30
C GLN A 63 -3.67 -10.68 14.57
N LEU A 64 -4.62 -9.76 14.78
CA LEU A 64 -6.04 -10.08 14.98
C LEU A 64 -6.80 -10.32 13.66
N TRP A 65 -6.20 -10.00 12.52
CA TRP A 65 -6.80 -10.22 11.20
C TRP A 65 -6.35 -11.58 10.63
N PRO A 66 -7.25 -12.33 9.97
CA PRO A 66 -6.87 -13.55 9.26
C PRO A 66 -5.77 -13.27 8.22
N ALA A 67 -4.73 -14.09 8.17
CA ALA A 67 -3.62 -13.91 7.23
C ALA A 67 -4.09 -13.85 5.75
N GLY A 68 -5.16 -14.57 5.41
CA GLY A 68 -5.79 -14.51 4.08
C GLY A 68 -6.35 -13.13 3.74
N ASP A 69 -6.91 -12.41 4.72
CA ASP A 69 -7.47 -11.07 4.53
C ASP A 69 -6.34 -10.04 4.38
N VAL A 70 -5.27 -10.19 5.16
CA VAL A 70 -4.05 -9.36 5.03
C VAL A 70 -3.41 -9.62 3.65
N PHE A 71 -3.36 -10.86 3.18
CA PHE A 71 -2.86 -11.20 1.85
C PHE A 71 -3.73 -10.60 0.74
N ALA A 72 -5.05 -10.68 0.86
CA ALA A 72 -5.99 -10.09 -0.10
C ALA A 72 -5.82 -8.56 -0.20
N ARG A 73 -5.63 -7.91 0.96
CA ARG A 73 -5.43 -6.46 1.07
C ARG A 73 -4.12 -5.99 0.44
N PHE A 74 -3.01 -6.68 0.72
CA PHE A 74 -1.68 -6.24 0.29
C PHE A 74 -1.25 -6.81 -1.06
N VAL A 75 -1.42 -8.10 -1.31
CA VAL A 75 -0.75 -8.81 -2.41
C VAL A 75 -1.69 -9.19 -3.55
N ALA A 76 -2.92 -9.66 -3.26
CA ALA A 76 -3.76 -10.30 -4.28
C ALA A 76 -4.12 -9.40 -5.48
N TRP A 77 -4.05 -8.08 -5.34
CA TRP A 77 -4.35 -7.10 -6.38
C TRP A 77 -3.16 -6.72 -7.26
N THR A 78 -1.92 -7.13 -6.95
CA THR A 78 -0.72 -6.73 -7.70
C THR A 78 -0.52 -7.50 -9.00
N ARG A 79 -1.35 -8.52 -9.26
CA ARG A 79 -1.33 -9.36 -10.45
C ARG A 79 -1.97 -8.70 -11.67
#